data_AF-A0A7J6ADB3-F1
#
_entry.id   AF-A0A7J6ADB3-F1
#
_cell.length_a   1.000
_cell.length_b   1.000
_cell.length_c   1.000
_cell.angle_alpha   90.00
_cell.angle_beta   90.00
_cell.angle_gamma   90.00
#
_symmetry.space_group_name_H-M   'P 1'
#
loop_
_entity.id
_entity.type
_entity.pdbx_description
1 polymer ?
#
loop_
_entity_poly.entity_id
_entity_poly.type
_entity_poly.pdbx_seq_one_letter_code
_entity_poly.pdbx_strand_id
1 'polypeptide(L)'
;KISHLHKSAVDQALESQTGHLDLFLRFLLGLSLESNQKLLQDLVAQTGSSSQSIEKTVQYIKKKISGYLPTEKSINLFHCLNELGDNSLVEEIQHYLKSGKQSELSSSQWSALVFVLLTSAQDLEEFDLNKYFSTDKITEAVLLKMMPVIADSRKAIIRCDSLGVRSWSALVSELSSETSNLRELHLTVKTLDLYGGKLGDSG
;
A
#
# COMPACT_ATOMS: atom_id res chain seq x y z
N LYS A 1 12.54 25.08 9.64
CA LYS A 1 11.42 25.25 8.67
C LYS A 1 10.47 24.07 8.81
N ILE A 2 9.16 24.27 8.63
CA ILE A 2 8.11 23.25 8.87
C ILE A 2 8.34 21.95 8.10
N SER A 3 8.90 22.03 6.88
CA SER A 3 9.27 20.84 6.09
C SER A 3 10.30 19.92 6.79
N HIS A 4 11.17 20.44 7.67
CA HIS A 4 12.08 19.59 8.46
C HIS A 4 11.35 18.85 9.57
N LEU A 5 10.42 19.53 10.25
CA LEU A 5 9.57 18.91 11.26
C LEU A 5 8.76 17.77 10.64
N HIS A 6 8.14 18.00 9.47
CA HIS A 6 7.40 16.96 8.75
C HIS A 6 8.27 15.77 8.39
N LYS A 7 9.46 16.00 7.83
CA LYS A 7 10.39 14.91 7.48
C LYS A 7 10.76 14.07 8.70
N SER A 8 11.08 14.73 9.82
CA SER A 8 11.37 14.06 11.08
C SER A 8 10.18 13.25 11.60
N ALA A 9 8.96 13.80 11.54
CA ALA A 9 7.76 13.10 11.98
C ALA A 9 7.43 11.90 11.08
N VAL A 10 7.61 12.03 9.75
CA VAL A 10 7.49 10.92 8.80
C VAL A 10 8.49 9.82 9.14
N ASP A 11 9.76 10.16 9.37
CA ASP A 11 10.79 9.17 9.70
C ASP A 11 10.49 8.45 11.03
N GLN A 12 10.06 9.19 12.06
CA GLN A 12 9.68 8.61 13.36
C GLN A 12 8.46 7.69 13.25
N ALA A 13 7.44 8.07 12.47
CA ALA A 13 6.29 7.20 12.24
C ALA A 13 6.69 5.93 11.49
N LEU A 14 7.60 6.03 10.51
CA LEU A 14 8.13 4.87 9.79
C LEU A 14 9.02 3.96 10.66
N GLU A 15 9.66 4.48 11.70
CA GLU A 15 10.42 3.69 12.68
C GLU A 15 9.51 3.01 13.71
N SER A 16 8.28 3.51 13.91
CA SER A 16 7.31 2.91 14.82
C SER A 16 6.92 1.50 14.38
N GLN A 17 7.10 0.53 15.28
CA GLN A 17 6.78 -0.86 15.00
C GLN A 17 5.27 -1.14 15.07
N THR A 18 4.54 -0.38 15.90
CA THR A 18 3.11 -0.60 16.16
C THR A 18 2.20 0.37 15.41
N GLY A 19 2.76 1.31 14.64
CA GLY A 19 1.97 2.32 13.92
C GLY A 19 1.26 3.33 14.84
N HIS A 20 1.57 3.37 16.15
CA HIS A 20 0.89 4.26 17.10
C HIS A 20 1.05 5.77 16.79
N LEU A 21 2.01 6.14 15.93
CA LEU A 21 2.24 7.51 15.47
C LEU A 21 1.50 7.83 14.17
N ASP A 22 0.83 6.87 13.55
CA ASP A 22 0.26 7.03 12.20
C ASP A 22 -0.83 8.10 12.16
N LEU A 23 -1.79 8.01 13.07
CA LEU A 23 -2.86 8.99 13.17
C LEU A 23 -2.33 10.36 13.58
N PHE A 24 -1.34 10.40 14.47
CA PHE A 24 -0.69 11.65 14.87
C PHE A 24 0.00 12.32 13.69
N LEU A 25 0.73 11.55 12.87
CA LEU A 25 1.38 12.07 11.66
C LEU A 25 0.36 12.65 10.68
N ARG A 26 -0.72 11.92 10.40
CA ARG A 26 -1.81 12.38 9.53
C ARG A 26 -2.38 13.71 10.02
N PHE A 27 -2.71 13.77 11.31
CA PHE A 27 -3.22 14.98 11.94
C PHE A 27 -2.23 16.16 11.85
N LEU A 28 -0.95 15.93 12.18
CA LEU A 28 0.11 16.95 12.10
C LEU A 28 0.27 17.54 10.69
N LEU A 29 0.24 16.67 9.67
CA LEU A 29 0.36 17.09 8.27
C LEU A 29 -0.89 17.85 7.82
N GLY A 30 -2.09 17.33 8.12
CA GLY A 30 -3.35 18.02 7.83
C GLY A 30 -3.44 19.38 8.51
N LEU A 31 -3.01 19.51 9.76
CA LEU A 31 -2.94 20.78 10.50
C LEU A 31 -2.06 21.83 9.81
N SER A 32 -1.11 21.41 8.98
CA SER A 32 -0.17 22.30 8.32
C SER A 32 -0.71 22.90 7.02
N LEU A 33 -1.91 22.50 6.58
CA LEU A 33 -2.63 23.16 5.50
C LEU A 33 -3.14 24.52 5.96
N GLU A 34 -2.98 25.54 5.10
CA GLU A 34 -3.44 26.90 5.37
C GLU A 34 -4.94 26.98 5.72
N SER A 35 -5.77 26.18 5.04
CA SER A 35 -7.20 26.06 5.33
C SER A 35 -7.49 25.65 6.78
N ASN A 36 -6.68 24.73 7.32
CA ASN A 36 -6.83 24.20 8.67
C ASN A 36 -6.18 25.11 9.71
N GLN A 37 -5.07 25.78 9.38
CA GLN A 37 -4.46 26.80 10.24
C GLN A 37 -5.38 28.00 10.44
N LYS A 38 -6.12 28.41 9.40
CA LYS A 38 -7.10 29.49 9.51
C LYS A 38 -8.22 29.18 10.51
N LEU A 39 -8.65 27.93 10.60
CA LEU A 39 -9.68 27.50 11.57
C LEU A 39 -9.17 27.46 13.01
N LEU A 40 -7.85 27.33 13.20
CA LEU A 40 -7.19 27.17 14.50
C LEU A 40 -6.33 28.38 14.87
N GLN A 41 -6.54 29.54 14.24
CA GLN A 41 -5.69 30.72 14.38
C GLN A 41 -5.57 31.20 15.84
N ASP A 42 -6.60 30.98 16.66
CA ASP A 42 -6.60 31.34 18.09
C ASP A 42 -5.85 30.31 18.97
N LEU A 43 -5.64 29.09 18.46
CA LEU A 43 -5.02 27.97 19.19
C LEU A 43 -3.59 27.70 18.73
N VAL A 44 -3.27 28.02 17.48
CA VAL A 44 -1.98 27.74 16.84
C VAL A 44 -1.45 29.04 16.26
N ALA A 45 -0.30 29.50 16.79
CA ALA A 45 0.41 30.63 16.21
C ALA A 45 0.66 30.33 14.72
N GLN A 46 0.34 31.29 13.84
CA GLN A 46 0.58 31.13 12.41
C GLN A 46 2.06 30.82 12.17
N THR A 47 2.34 29.54 11.99
CA THR A 47 3.65 29.08 11.55
C THR A 47 3.64 29.31 10.05
N GLY A 48 4.67 29.96 9.52
CA GLY A 48 4.80 30.26 8.09
C GLY A 48 4.94 28.99 7.24
N SER A 49 3.87 28.21 7.13
CA SER A 49 3.72 27.14 6.17
C SER A 49 3.55 27.83 4.82
N SER A 50 4.59 27.73 4.00
CA SER A 50 4.48 28.17 2.60
C SER A 50 4.07 26.96 1.77
N SER A 51 3.35 27.19 0.68
CA SER A 51 3.07 26.16 -0.34
C SER A 51 4.35 25.41 -0.76
N GLN A 52 5.47 26.12 -0.88
CA GLN A 52 6.78 25.53 -1.18
C GLN A 52 7.28 24.54 -0.11
N SER A 53 6.92 24.75 1.16
CA SER A 53 7.30 23.84 2.25
C SER A 53 6.46 22.56 2.28
N ILE A 54 5.17 22.66 1.96
CA ILE A 54 4.26 21.52 1.81
C ILE A 54 4.66 20.66 0.62
N GLU A 55 4.95 21.28 -0.53
CA GLU A 55 5.42 20.58 -1.73
C GLU A 55 6.68 19.74 -1.43
N LYS A 56 7.63 20.30 -0.67
CA LYS A 56 8.83 19.56 -0.24
C LYS A 56 8.52 18.37 0.66
N THR A 57 7.45 18.43 1.45
CA THR A 57 6.97 17.31 2.27
C THR A 57 6.30 16.27 1.39
N VAL A 58 5.42 16.67 0.47
CA VAL A 58 4.76 15.78 -0.50
C VAL A 58 5.80 14.98 -1.29
N GLN A 59 6.78 15.66 -1.89
CA GLN A 59 7.84 14.99 -2.65
C GLN A 59 8.69 14.04 -1.79
N TYR A 60 8.89 14.38 -0.52
CA TYR A 60 9.59 13.49 0.42
C TYR A 60 8.79 12.22 0.70
N ILE A 61 7.49 12.34 0.96
CA ILE A 61 6.60 11.21 1.21
C ILE A 61 6.53 10.32 -0.04
N LYS A 62 6.35 10.89 -1.24
CA LYS A 62 6.39 10.14 -2.50
C LYS A 62 7.70 9.37 -2.65
N LYS A 63 8.84 10.01 -2.35
CA LYS A 63 10.15 9.33 -2.37
C LYS A 63 10.22 8.15 -1.39
N LYS A 64 9.64 8.26 -0.19
CA LYS A 64 9.57 7.17 0.79
C LYS A 64 8.72 6.01 0.27
N ILE A 65 7.55 6.31 -0.31
CA ILE A 65 6.64 5.33 -0.93
C ILE A 65 7.32 4.61 -2.11
N SER A 66 8.11 5.32 -2.93
CA SER A 66 8.86 4.71 -4.03
C SER A 66 9.99 3.77 -3.57
N GLY A 67 10.36 3.82 -2.29
CA GLY A 67 11.33 2.92 -1.68
C GLY A 67 10.74 1.56 -1.31
N TYR A 68 11.49 0.80 -0.51
CA TYR A 68 10.99 -0.45 0.07
C TYR A 68 10.38 -0.17 1.44
N LEU A 69 9.06 -0.29 1.55
CA LEU A 69 8.31 -0.14 2.78
C LEU A 69 7.34 -1.31 2.96
N PRO A 70 7.11 -1.77 4.20
CA PRO A 70 5.96 -2.60 4.53
C PRO A 70 4.66 -1.96 4.06
N THR A 71 3.69 -2.78 3.65
CA THR A 71 2.42 -2.32 3.08
C THR A 71 1.70 -1.35 4.01
N GLU A 72 1.65 -1.65 5.30
CA GLU A 72 0.96 -0.87 6.33
C GLU A 72 1.56 0.54 6.42
N LYS A 73 2.89 0.63 6.35
CA LYS A 73 3.62 1.90 6.37
C LYS A 73 3.36 2.69 5.08
N SER A 74 3.36 2.03 3.93
CA SER A 74 2.99 2.66 2.66
C SER A 74 1.57 3.21 2.69
N ILE A 75 0.59 2.44 3.19
CA ILE A 75 -0.81 2.86 3.34
C ILE A 75 -0.90 4.10 4.23
N ASN A 76 -0.19 4.12 5.37
CA ASN A 76 -0.15 5.29 6.23
C ASN A 76 0.38 6.54 5.49
N LEU A 77 1.43 6.38 4.68
CA LEU A 77 1.97 7.48 3.87
C LEU A 77 1.01 7.96 2.76
N PHE A 78 0.20 7.07 2.17
CA PHE A 78 -0.86 7.48 1.25
C PHE A 78 -1.94 8.30 1.96
N HIS A 79 -2.36 7.89 3.16
CA HIS A 79 -3.24 8.73 3.97
C HIS A 79 -2.62 10.10 4.25
N CYS A 80 -1.32 10.16 4.56
CA CYS A 80 -0.62 11.42 4.74
C CYS A 80 -0.63 12.32 3.48
N LEU A 81 -0.52 11.73 2.28
CA LEU A 81 -0.66 12.47 1.03
C LEU A 81 -2.09 13.01 0.86
N ASN A 82 -3.10 12.21 1.17
CA ASN A 82 -4.51 12.64 1.14
C ASN A 82 -4.76 13.80 2.12
N GLU A 83 -4.22 13.74 3.34
CA GLU A 83 -4.31 14.85 4.31
C GLU A 83 -3.64 16.13 3.81
N LEU A 84 -2.64 16.02 2.94
CA LEU A 84 -1.98 17.14 2.28
C LEU A 84 -2.65 17.56 0.96
N GLY A 85 -3.75 16.90 0.57
CA GLY A 85 -4.49 17.15 -0.66
C GLY A 85 -3.82 16.64 -1.94
N ASP A 86 -2.80 15.78 -1.86
CA ASP A 86 -2.14 15.18 -3.02
C ASP A 86 -2.68 13.77 -3.30
N ASN A 87 -3.51 13.64 -4.33
CA ASN A 87 -4.07 12.36 -4.78
C ASN A 87 -3.40 11.84 -6.06
N SER A 88 -2.29 12.44 -6.51
CA SER A 88 -1.75 12.22 -7.87
C SER A 88 -1.39 10.77 -8.17
N LEU A 89 -0.79 10.05 -7.22
CA LEU A 89 -0.46 8.62 -7.36
C LEU A 89 -1.72 7.74 -7.40
N VAL A 90 -2.75 8.12 -6.65
CA VAL A 90 -4.05 7.44 -6.64
C VAL A 90 -4.78 7.66 -7.97
N GLU A 91 -4.77 8.88 -8.49
CA GLU A 91 -5.36 9.21 -9.78
C GLU A 91 -4.66 8.48 -10.94
N GLU A 92 -3.32 8.41 -10.89
CA GLU A 92 -2.53 7.66 -11.87
C GLU A 92 -2.91 6.17 -11.89
N ILE A 93 -3.01 5.54 -10.72
CA ILE A 93 -3.35 4.11 -10.66
C ILE A 93 -4.82 3.85 -11.00
N GLN A 94 -5.75 4.73 -10.62
CA GLN A 94 -7.15 4.63 -11.05
C GLN A 94 -7.28 4.77 -12.57
N HIS A 95 -6.50 5.65 -13.19
CA HIS A 95 -6.44 5.76 -14.65
C HIS A 95 -5.86 4.49 -15.29
N TYR A 96 -4.76 3.94 -14.73
CA TYR A 96 -4.20 2.66 -15.15
C TYR A 96 -5.27 1.56 -15.13
N LEU A 97 -5.99 1.40 -14.02
CA LEU A 97 -7.06 0.42 -13.84
C LEU A 97 -8.18 0.57 -14.88
N LYS A 98 -8.61 1.81 -15.16
CA LYS A 98 -9.64 2.10 -16.19
C LYS A 98 -9.16 1.84 -17.61
N SER A 99 -7.86 2.01 -17.86
CA SER A 99 -7.30 1.87 -19.21
C SER A 99 -7.22 0.42 -19.69
N GLY A 100 -7.33 -0.56 -18.77
CA GLY A 100 -7.15 -1.99 -19.06
C GLY A 100 -5.75 -2.36 -19.55
N LYS A 101 -4.81 -1.38 -19.60
CA LYS A 101 -3.43 -1.61 -19.99
C LYS A 101 -2.73 -2.37 -18.87
N GLN A 102 -1.99 -3.39 -19.25
CA GLN A 102 -1.19 -4.19 -18.33
C GLN A 102 0.29 -3.91 -18.56
N SER A 103 0.69 -2.66 -18.31
CA SER A 103 2.09 -2.25 -18.24
C SER A 103 2.69 -2.61 -16.88
N GLU A 104 4.01 -2.72 -16.83
CA GLU A 104 4.72 -2.90 -15.57
C GLU A 104 4.51 -1.68 -14.66
N LEU A 105 4.18 -1.93 -13.39
CA LEU A 105 4.00 -0.89 -12.37
C LEU A 105 5.31 -0.67 -11.61
N SER A 106 5.67 0.60 -11.40
CA SER A 106 6.73 1.02 -10.48
C SER A 106 6.37 0.71 -9.01
N SER A 107 7.36 0.77 -8.10
CA SER A 107 7.14 0.49 -6.66
C SER A 107 6.08 1.40 -6.03
N SER A 108 6.06 2.69 -6.38
CA SER A 108 5.04 3.63 -5.90
C SER A 108 3.66 3.34 -6.47
N GLN A 109 3.57 2.96 -7.75
CA GLN A 109 2.31 2.56 -8.37
C GLN A 109 1.77 1.24 -7.81
N TRP A 110 2.62 0.26 -7.48
CA TRP A 110 2.20 -0.95 -6.76
C TRP A 110 1.61 -0.62 -5.41
N SER A 111 2.29 0.24 -4.65
CA SER A 111 1.81 0.67 -3.33
C SER A 111 0.50 1.45 -3.45
N ALA A 112 0.36 2.29 -4.49
CA ALA A 112 -0.88 3.00 -4.79
C ALA A 112 -2.02 2.04 -5.16
N LEU A 113 -1.73 0.99 -5.93
CA LEU A 113 -2.72 -0.01 -6.30
C LEU A 113 -3.27 -0.73 -5.08
N VAL A 114 -2.39 -1.22 -4.21
CA VAL A 114 -2.80 -1.88 -2.96
C VAL A 114 -3.60 -0.94 -2.08
N PHE A 115 -3.15 0.32 -1.94
CA PHE A 115 -3.88 1.34 -1.21
C PHE A 115 -5.30 1.55 -1.77
N VAL A 116 -5.43 1.80 -3.09
CA VAL A 116 -6.73 2.04 -3.73
C VAL A 116 -7.68 0.85 -3.57
N LEU A 117 -7.17 -0.39 -3.64
CA LEU A 117 -7.98 -1.58 -3.45
C LEU A 117 -8.46 -1.73 -2.01
N LEU A 118 -7.58 -1.51 -1.02
CA LEU A 118 -7.92 -1.61 0.41
C LEU A 118 -8.82 -0.48 0.90
N THR A 119 -8.69 0.73 0.35
CA THR A 119 -9.48 1.89 0.77
C THR A 119 -10.68 2.15 -0.15
N SER A 120 -11.00 1.23 -1.05
CA SER A 120 -12.16 1.39 -1.92
C SER A 120 -13.43 1.36 -1.07
N ALA A 121 -14.40 2.22 -1.36
CA ALA A 121 -15.66 2.27 -0.60
C ALA A 121 -16.54 1.01 -0.76
N GLN A 122 -16.13 0.08 -1.61
CA GLN A 122 -16.77 -1.21 -1.78
C GLN A 122 -16.09 -2.20 -0.83
N ASP A 123 -16.85 -2.77 0.10
CA ASP A 123 -16.36 -3.83 0.97
C ASP A 123 -15.71 -4.92 0.11
N LEU A 124 -14.53 -5.41 0.53
CA LEU A 124 -13.77 -6.47 -0.15
C LEU A 124 -14.43 -7.85 0.04
N GLU A 125 -15.73 -7.95 -0.20
CA GLU A 125 -16.49 -9.19 -0.09
C GLU A 125 -15.96 -10.24 -1.08
N GLU A 126 -15.63 -9.82 -2.30
CA GLU A 126 -14.98 -10.66 -3.30
C GLU A 126 -13.89 -9.88 -4.06
N PHE A 127 -12.65 -10.36 -3.96
CA PHE A 127 -11.52 -9.89 -4.74
C PHE A 127 -11.13 -10.90 -5.81
N ASP A 128 -11.26 -10.52 -7.08
CA ASP A 128 -10.81 -11.33 -8.22
C ASP A 128 -9.56 -10.71 -8.84
N LEU A 129 -8.41 -11.33 -8.59
CA LEU A 129 -7.12 -10.85 -9.08
C LEU A 129 -7.05 -10.81 -10.61
N ASN A 130 -7.84 -11.66 -11.29
CA ASN A 130 -7.86 -11.74 -12.75
C ASN A 130 -8.59 -10.57 -13.41
N LYS A 131 -9.34 -9.77 -12.65
CA LYS A 131 -9.92 -8.51 -13.15
C LYS A 131 -8.84 -7.46 -13.42
N TYR A 132 -7.66 -7.61 -12.81
CA TYR A 132 -6.58 -6.64 -12.84
C TYR A 132 -5.38 -7.10 -13.67
N PHE A 133 -5.10 -8.41 -13.66
CA PHE A 133 -3.96 -8.99 -14.36
C PHE A 133 -4.40 -10.22 -15.16
N SER A 134 -3.88 -10.36 -16.38
CA SER A 134 -4.01 -11.62 -17.11
C SER A 134 -3.26 -12.74 -16.39
N THR A 135 -3.76 -13.97 -16.52
CA THR A 135 -3.22 -15.16 -15.86
C THR A 135 -1.71 -15.37 -16.09
N ASP A 136 -1.20 -15.04 -17.28
CA ASP A 136 0.22 -15.12 -17.66
C ASP A 136 1.11 -14.08 -16.94
N LYS A 137 0.50 -13.00 -16.43
CA LYS A 137 1.20 -11.93 -15.70
C LYS A 137 1.12 -12.06 -14.20
N ILE A 138 0.28 -12.96 -13.68
CA ILE A 138 0.20 -13.25 -12.25
C ILE A 138 1.39 -14.13 -11.88
N THR A 139 2.53 -13.49 -11.62
CA THR A 139 3.74 -14.11 -11.11
C THR A 139 3.69 -14.25 -9.59
N GLU A 140 4.59 -15.05 -9.01
CA GLU A 140 4.75 -15.13 -7.55
C GLU A 140 4.96 -13.74 -6.92
N ALA A 141 5.71 -12.85 -7.57
CA ALA A 141 5.95 -11.50 -7.07
C ALA A 141 4.66 -10.65 -7.04
N VAL A 142 3.82 -10.75 -8.08
CA VAL A 142 2.52 -10.05 -8.13
C VAL A 142 1.62 -10.56 -7.02
N LEU A 143 1.54 -11.88 -6.86
CA LEU A 143 0.69 -12.51 -5.86
C LEU A 143 1.11 -12.12 -4.43
N LEU A 144 2.40 -12.13 -4.13
CA LEU A 144 2.91 -11.69 -2.82
C LEU A 144 2.64 -10.20 -2.56
N LYS A 145 2.76 -9.33 -3.56
CA LYS A 145 2.40 -7.90 -3.42
C LYS A 145 0.90 -7.68 -3.18
N MET A 146 0.07 -8.60 -3.66
CA MET A 146 -1.39 -8.56 -3.50
C MET A 146 -1.90 -9.24 -2.23
N MET A 147 -1.03 -9.89 -1.46
CA MET A 147 -1.40 -10.59 -0.23
C MET A 147 -2.20 -9.72 0.75
N PRO A 148 -1.87 -8.42 0.97
CA PRO A 148 -2.65 -7.57 1.86
C PRO A 148 -4.12 -7.44 1.42
N VAL A 149 -4.36 -7.29 0.11
CA VAL A 149 -5.72 -7.19 -0.44
C VAL A 149 -6.45 -8.53 -0.32
N ILE A 150 -5.74 -9.63 -0.57
CA ILE A 150 -6.27 -10.99 -0.44
C ILE A 150 -6.67 -11.28 1.00
N ALA A 151 -5.82 -10.91 1.97
CA ALA A 151 -6.04 -11.11 3.38
C ALA A 151 -7.22 -10.29 3.92
N ASP A 152 -7.41 -9.07 3.41
CA ASP A 152 -8.51 -8.18 3.82
C ASP A 152 -9.85 -8.53 3.15
N SER A 153 -9.82 -9.36 2.10
CA SER A 153 -11.02 -9.80 1.38
C SER A 153 -11.69 -11.00 2.03
N ARG A 154 -13.03 -11.06 2.02
CA ARG A 154 -13.75 -12.26 2.52
C ARG A 154 -13.58 -13.46 1.57
N LYS A 155 -13.61 -13.21 0.26
CA LYS A 155 -13.38 -14.20 -0.79
C LYS A 155 -12.33 -13.72 -1.77
N ALA A 156 -11.39 -14.59 -2.13
CA ALA A 156 -10.37 -14.32 -3.14
C ALA A 156 -10.44 -15.31 -4.31
N ILE A 157 -10.41 -14.80 -5.55
CA ILE A 157 -10.37 -15.60 -6.78
C ILE A 157 -9.03 -15.34 -7.47
N ILE A 158 -8.23 -16.40 -7.63
CA ILE A 158 -6.88 -16.33 -8.19
C ILE A 158 -6.73 -17.42 -9.25
N ARG A 159 -6.30 -17.02 -10.46
CA ARG A 159 -5.88 -17.96 -11.50
C ARG A 159 -4.49 -17.59 -11.98
N CYS A 160 -3.54 -18.50 -11.86
CA CYS A 160 -2.17 -18.26 -12.30
C CYS A 160 -1.59 -19.47 -13.02
N ASP A 161 -0.60 -19.24 -13.87
CA ASP A 161 0.08 -20.32 -14.58
C ASP A 161 0.97 -21.13 -13.65
N SER A 162 1.69 -20.47 -12.74
CA SER A 162 2.53 -21.13 -11.75
C SER A 162 2.34 -20.56 -10.35
N LEU A 163 2.50 -21.42 -9.34
CA LEU A 163 2.50 -21.05 -7.93
C LEU A 163 3.67 -21.73 -7.23
N GLY A 164 4.51 -20.93 -6.58
CA GLY A 164 5.71 -21.39 -5.88
C GLY A 164 5.48 -21.61 -4.38
N VAL A 165 6.48 -22.17 -3.70
CA VAL A 165 6.44 -22.44 -2.25
C VAL A 165 6.16 -21.19 -1.41
N ARG A 166 6.73 -20.02 -1.77
CA ARG A 166 6.57 -18.80 -0.95
C ARG A 166 5.15 -18.26 -1.03
N SER A 167 4.64 -18.15 -2.26
CA SER A 167 3.25 -17.73 -2.50
C SER A 167 2.23 -18.71 -1.93
N TRP A 168 2.46 -20.02 -2.06
CA TRP A 168 1.63 -21.05 -1.42
C TRP A 168 1.63 -20.92 0.11
N SER A 169 2.81 -20.82 0.72
CA SER A 169 2.95 -20.67 2.18
C SER A 169 2.22 -19.42 2.68
N ALA A 170 2.36 -18.29 1.98
CA ALA A 170 1.66 -17.06 2.34
C ALA A 170 0.13 -17.22 2.26
N LEU A 171 -0.41 -17.82 1.19
CA LEU A 171 -1.85 -18.08 1.08
C LEU A 171 -2.38 -18.99 2.20
N VAL A 172 -1.65 -20.05 2.54
CA VAL A 172 -2.01 -20.96 3.63
C VAL A 172 -1.96 -20.24 4.98
N SER A 173 -0.94 -19.40 5.19
CA SER A 173 -0.78 -18.59 6.39
C SER A 173 -1.95 -17.63 6.57
N GLU A 174 -2.40 -16.96 5.50
CA GLU A 174 -3.56 -16.06 5.55
C GLU A 174 -4.85 -16.82 5.87
N LEU A 175 -5.10 -17.95 5.19
CA LEU A 175 -6.29 -18.78 5.45
C LEU A 175 -6.34 -19.35 6.86
N SER A 176 -5.18 -19.53 7.48
CA SER A 176 -5.05 -20.08 8.84
C SER A 176 -5.01 -18.99 9.91
N SER A 177 -4.89 -17.73 9.52
CA SER A 177 -4.77 -16.60 10.45
C SER A 177 -6.14 -16.18 10.98
N GLU A 178 -6.26 -16.06 12.31
CA GLU A 178 -7.46 -15.53 12.96
C GLU A 178 -7.69 -14.05 12.65
N THR A 179 -6.63 -13.32 12.26
CA THR A 179 -6.71 -11.89 11.94
C THR A 179 -7.03 -11.62 10.48
N SER A 180 -7.03 -12.64 9.62
CA SER A 180 -7.39 -12.51 8.21
C SER A 180 -8.91 -12.44 8.07
N ASN A 181 -9.40 -11.64 7.11
CA ASN A 181 -10.81 -11.63 6.72
C ASN A 181 -11.13 -12.76 5.74
N LEU A 182 -10.12 -13.38 5.13
CA LEU A 182 -10.28 -14.42 4.12
C LEU A 182 -10.99 -15.65 4.68
N ARG A 183 -12.08 -16.04 4.02
CA ARG A 183 -12.89 -17.24 4.32
C ARG A 183 -12.98 -18.20 3.15
N GLU A 184 -12.92 -17.68 1.93
CA GLU A 184 -13.04 -18.48 0.71
C GLU A 184 -11.88 -18.18 -0.25
N LEU A 185 -11.10 -19.21 -0.62
CA LEU A 185 -10.05 -19.10 -1.64
C LEU A 185 -10.39 -19.99 -2.84
N HIS A 186 -10.66 -19.35 -3.98
CA HIS A 186 -10.87 -20.02 -5.26
C HIS A 186 -9.58 -19.93 -6.08
N LEU A 187 -8.75 -20.97 -5.97
CA LEU A 187 -7.44 -21.02 -6.59
C LEU A 187 -7.44 -21.99 -7.79
N THR A 188 -7.04 -21.49 -8.97
CA THR A 188 -6.78 -22.31 -10.17
C THR A 188 -5.31 -22.15 -10.58
N VAL A 189 -4.54 -23.24 -10.56
CA VAL A 189 -3.11 -23.22 -10.91
C VAL A 189 -2.84 -24.28 -11.97
N LYS A 190 -2.11 -23.93 -13.03
CA LYS A 190 -1.68 -24.92 -14.03
C LYS A 190 -0.49 -25.75 -13.51
N THR A 191 0.50 -25.09 -12.90
CA THR A 191 1.72 -25.72 -12.38
C THR A 191 1.98 -25.34 -10.93
N LEU A 192 2.02 -26.33 -10.04
CA LEU A 192 2.46 -26.15 -8.65
C LEU A 192 3.95 -26.48 -8.56
N ASP A 193 4.80 -25.47 -8.36
CA ASP A 193 6.24 -25.64 -8.18
C ASP A 193 6.58 -25.62 -6.68
N LEU A 194 6.27 -26.73 -6.02
CA LEU A 194 6.46 -26.92 -4.58
C LEU A 194 7.80 -27.57 -4.22
N TYR A 195 8.62 -27.89 -5.21
CA TYR A 195 9.97 -28.37 -4.96
C TYR A 195 10.82 -27.18 -4.51
N GLY A 196 10.84 -26.95 -3.20
CA GLY A 196 11.82 -26.08 -2.57
C GLY A 196 13.20 -26.46 -3.10
N GLY A 197 13.96 -25.48 -3.59
CA GLY A 197 15.31 -25.69 -4.08
C GLY A 197 16.07 -26.61 -3.13
N LYS A 198 16.70 -27.64 -3.70
CA LYS A 198 17.45 -28.68 -2.99
C LYS A 198 18.21 -28.12 -1.79
N LEU A 199 18.21 -28.90 -0.70
CA LEU A 199 19.16 -28.79 0.39
C LEU A 199 20.54 -28.41 -0.16
N GLY A 200 21.15 -27.38 0.41
CA GLY A 200 22.56 -27.10 0.17
C GLY A 200 23.36 -28.37 0.50
N ASP A 201 23.89 -28.99 -0.54
CA ASP A 201 24.91 -30.02 -0.42
C ASP A 201 26.17 -29.29 0.04
N SER A 202 26.42 -29.28 1.34
CA SER A 202 27.72 -28.93 1.89
C SER A 202 28.61 -30.17 1.79
N GLY A 203 29.23 -30.32 0.62
CA GLY A 203 30.43 -31.15 0.41
C GLY A 203 31.69 -30.32 0.54
#